data_AF-A0A7K3MHA1-F1
#
_entry.id   AF-A0A7K3MHA1-F1
#
_cell.length_a   1.000
_cell.length_b   1.000
_cell.length_c   1.000
_cell.angle_alpha   90.00
_cell.angle_beta   90.00
_cell.angle_gamma   90.00
#
_symmetry.space_group_name_H-M   'P 1'
#
loop_
_entity.id
_entity.type
_entity.pdbx_description
1 polymer ?
#
loop_
_entity_poly.entity_id
_entity_poly.type
_entity_poly.pdbx_seq_one_letter_code
_entity_poly.pdbx_strand_id
1 'polypeptide(L)'
;MLALGRSERRKGFSKEELEKLTSVMAAEIVGNGYTRQELQKGLSSGYQYVDLSYKPEYLYLCGAPSTSKNQLIRRLKINGKLGLIINASELDMISGAMRQKCGHHDDVFRAAFHHEPVSTDYKVDDQIICAEDPHLALSFTGTPNQLAFFIPSLGNGLYSRFIILTAESRWKYRSAAPIKGKEDYDTFFKKLSGEVLDMFLFLQQSPTEVTLSDSQWEEHTAYFSQLLNEVACEKADAPGSIVLCAALIVARIACRTFVVS
;
A
#
# COMPACT_ATOMS: atom_id res chain seq x y z
N MET A 1 -44.44 10.64 7.49
CA MET A 1 -43.28 10.87 6.59
C MET A 1 -42.01 10.52 7.36
N LEU A 2 -41.54 9.27 7.23
CA LEU A 2 -40.29 8.82 7.84
C LEU A 2 -39.12 9.34 7.00
N ALA A 3 -38.26 10.14 7.63
CA ALA A 3 -36.97 10.53 7.11
C ALA A 3 -36.04 9.30 7.10
N LEU A 4 -36.16 8.47 6.07
CA LEU A 4 -35.13 7.51 5.73
C LEU A 4 -34.04 8.26 4.96
N GLY A 5 -32.84 8.19 5.53
CA GLY A 5 -31.68 8.98 5.16
C GLY A 5 -31.26 8.86 3.70
N ARG A 6 -30.46 9.83 3.29
CA ARG A 6 -29.87 10.01 1.95
C ARG A 6 -28.94 8.86 1.48
N SER A 7 -29.01 7.66 2.06
CA SER A 7 -28.09 6.55 1.83
C SER A 7 -28.65 5.37 1.00
N GLU A 8 -29.91 5.36 0.58
CA GLU A 8 -30.48 4.22 -0.17
C GLU A 8 -31.09 4.57 -1.54
N ARG A 9 -30.40 5.38 -2.36
CA ARG A 9 -30.77 5.58 -3.79
C ARG A 9 -30.02 4.67 -4.76
N ARG A 10 -29.61 3.47 -4.35
CA ARG A 10 -28.74 2.62 -5.18
C ARG A 10 -29.15 1.16 -5.13
N LYS A 11 -30.12 0.82 -5.97
CA LYS A 11 -30.36 -0.55 -6.45
C LYS A 11 -30.63 -0.46 -7.95
N GLY A 12 -29.61 -0.73 -8.74
CA GLY A 12 -29.68 -0.69 -10.20
C GLY A 12 -30.29 -1.97 -10.72
N PHE A 13 -31.57 -1.91 -11.09
CA PHE A 13 -32.26 -3.00 -11.76
C PHE A 13 -32.03 -2.91 -13.27
N SER A 14 -31.76 -4.05 -13.92
CA SER A 14 -31.76 -4.17 -15.37
C SER A 14 -33.14 -3.83 -15.95
N LYS A 15 -33.25 -3.60 -17.26
CA LYS A 15 -34.54 -3.32 -17.90
C LYS A 15 -35.55 -4.46 -17.65
N GLU A 16 -35.09 -5.71 -17.70
CA GLU A 16 -35.89 -6.88 -17.38
C GLU A 16 -36.28 -6.94 -15.90
N GLU A 17 -35.37 -6.58 -14.99
CA GLU A 17 -35.67 -6.56 -13.55
C GLU A 17 -36.65 -5.44 -13.19
N LEU A 18 -36.57 -4.27 -13.84
CA LEU A 18 -37.54 -3.18 -13.72
C LEU A 18 -38.91 -3.59 -14.24
N GLU A 19 -38.98 -4.29 -15.37
CA GLU A 19 -40.22 -4.82 -15.91
C GLU A 19 -40.84 -5.87 -14.97
N LYS A 20 -40.00 -6.72 -14.36
CA LYS A 20 -40.42 -7.73 -13.37
C LYS A 20 -40.85 -7.09 -12.04
N LEU A 21 -40.16 -6.07 -11.58
CA LEU A 21 -40.52 -5.31 -10.38
C LEU A 21 -41.85 -4.55 -10.60
N THR A 22 -42.01 -3.96 -11.78
CA THR A 22 -43.24 -3.27 -12.21
C THR A 22 -44.42 -4.25 -12.30
N SER A 23 -44.21 -5.48 -12.79
CA SER A 23 -45.27 -6.49 -12.87
C SER A 23 -45.67 -7.01 -11.49
N VAL A 24 -44.72 -7.20 -10.57
CA VAL A 24 -44.99 -7.59 -9.17
C VAL A 24 -45.72 -6.48 -8.42
N MET A 25 -45.24 -5.23 -8.48
CA MET A 25 -45.89 -4.11 -7.79
C MET A 25 -47.26 -3.74 -8.36
N ALA A 26 -47.47 -3.92 -9.67
CA ALA A 26 -48.78 -3.74 -10.29
C ALA A 26 -49.82 -4.77 -9.80
N ALA A 27 -49.38 -5.97 -9.38
CA ALA A 27 -50.27 -6.97 -8.78
C ALA A 27 -50.65 -6.64 -7.33
N GLU A 28 -49.78 -5.95 -6.58
CA GLU A 28 -50.00 -5.61 -5.15
C GLU A 28 -50.69 -4.25 -4.92
N ILE A 29 -50.57 -3.28 -5.82
CA ILE A 29 -50.93 -1.86 -5.55
C ILE A 29 -52.23 -1.39 -6.25
N VAL A 30 -52.80 -2.18 -7.16
CA VAL A 30 -54.00 -1.77 -7.94
C VAL A 30 -55.32 -1.76 -7.11
N GLY A 31 -55.24 -1.81 -5.77
CA GLY A 31 -56.36 -1.58 -4.87
C GLY A 31 -56.59 -0.11 -4.43
N ASN A 32 -55.61 0.79 -4.59
CA ASN A 32 -55.61 2.10 -3.91
C ASN A 32 -55.51 3.34 -4.83
N GLY A 33 -55.98 3.24 -6.08
CA GLY A 33 -56.11 4.42 -6.97
C GLY A 33 -54.82 4.91 -7.62
N TYR A 34 -53.71 4.16 -7.50
CA TYR A 34 -52.46 4.43 -8.23
C TYR A 34 -52.53 3.82 -9.63
N THR A 35 -52.43 4.65 -10.68
CA THR A 35 -52.47 4.13 -12.05
C THR A 35 -51.13 3.52 -12.47
N ARG A 36 -51.18 2.54 -13.39
CA ARG A 36 -49.98 1.88 -13.93
C ARG A 36 -48.97 2.87 -14.54
N GLN A 37 -49.46 3.96 -15.12
CA GLN A 37 -48.65 5.02 -15.71
C GLN A 37 -47.92 5.85 -14.64
N GLU A 38 -48.59 6.16 -13.52
CA GLU A 38 -47.96 6.88 -12.39
C GLU A 38 -46.89 6.04 -11.70
N LEU A 39 -47.14 4.73 -11.57
CA LEU A 39 -46.17 3.79 -11.03
C LEU A 39 -44.93 3.67 -11.94
N GLN A 40 -45.12 3.57 -13.26
CA GLN A 40 -44.01 3.59 -14.22
C GLN A 40 -43.22 4.90 -14.17
N LYS A 41 -43.90 6.05 -14.09
CA LYS A 41 -43.25 7.36 -14.00
C LYS A 41 -42.46 7.51 -12.69
N GLY A 42 -42.99 7.01 -11.57
CA GLY A 42 -42.33 7.01 -10.26
C GLY A 42 -41.09 6.13 -10.24
N LEU A 43 -41.17 4.92 -10.78
CA LEU A 43 -40.02 4.02 -10.90
C LEU A 43 -38.94 4.56 -11.84
N SER A 44 -39.34 5.15 -12.97
CA SER A 44 -38.41 5.72 -13.95
C SER A 44 -37.67 6.95 -13.40
N SER A 45 -38.38 7.84 -12.69
CA SER A 45 -37.81 9.06 -12.12
C SER A 45 -37.01 8.84 -10.83
N GLY A 46 -37.33 7.79 -10.06
CA GLY A 46 -36.65 7.48 -8.80
C GLY A 46 -35.36 6.67 -8.95
N TYR A 47 -35.21 5.89 -10.04
CA TYR A 47 -34.15 4.88 -10.16
C TYR A 47 -33.22 5.03 -11.39
N GLN A 48 -33.42 6.01 -12.26
CA GLN A 48 -32.50 6.31 -13.36
C GLN A 48 -31.37 7.26 -12.94
N TYR A 49 -30.42 6.80 -12.13
CA TYR A 49 -29.08 7.38 -12.09
C TYR A 49 -28.07 6.26 -11.80
N VAL A 50 -27.84 5.40 -12.79
CA VAL A 50 -26.65 4.55 -12.80
C VAL A 50 -25.55 5.37 -13.46
N ASP A 51 -24.68 5.95 -12.64
CA ASP A 51 -23.38 6.37 -13.13
C ASP A 51 -22.55 5.12 -13.40
N LEU A 52 -22.55 4.65 -14.65
CA LEU A 52 -21.74 3.53 -15.10
C LEU A 52 -20.22 3.81 -15.01
N SER A 53 -19.82 5.06 -14.73
CA SER A 53 -18.43 5.42 -14.45
C SER A 53 -18.01 5.16 -12.99
N TYR A 54 -18.97 4.90 -12.08
CA TYR A 54 -18.66 4.61 -10.68
C TYR A 54 -17.97 3.26 -10.53
N LYS A 55 -16.64 3.29 -10.47
CA LYS A 55 -15.82 2.17 -9.98
C LYS A 55 -15.62 2.37 -8.48
N PRO A 56 -16.12 1.47 -7.61
CA PRO A 56 -15.80 1.56 -6.19
C PRO A 56 -14.28 1.58 -6.02
N GLU A 57 -13.77 2.53 -5.23
CA GLU A 57 -12.35 2.59 -4.92
C GLU A 57 -12.01 1.44 -3.98
N TYR A 58 -11.48 0.36 -4.55
CA TYR A 58 -10.93 -0.74 -3.76
C TYR A 58 -9.63 -0.31 -3.09
N LEU A 59 -9.46 -0.72 -1.84
CA LEU A 59 -8.16 -0.66 -1.17
C LEU A 59 -7.24 -1.71 -1.81
N TYR A 60 -6.06 -1.27 -2.25
CA TYR A 60 -5.07 -2.14 -2.86
C TYR A 60 -3.86 -2.25 -1.93
N LEU A 61 -3.96 -3.07 -0.89
CA LEU A 61 -2.88 -3.18 0.11
C LEU A 61 -1.61 -3.81 -0.48
N CYS A 62 -1.75 -4.75 -1.42
CA CYS A 62 -0.62 -5.40 -2.10
C CYS A 62 -0.54 -4.92 -3.56
N GLY A 63 0.52 -4.20 -3.89
CA GLY A 63 0.80 -3.71 -5.23
C GLY A 63 1.69 -4.65 -6.03
N ALA A 64 1.45 -4.74 -7.34
CA ALA A 64 2.36 -5.42 -8.26
C ALA A 64 3.68 -4.64 -8.42
N PRO A 65 4.85 -5.30 -8.47
CA PRO A 65 6.13 -4.64 -8.68
C PRO A 65 6.22 -3.84 -9.98
N SER A 66 5.47 -4.25 -11.01
CA SER A 66 5.40 -3.59 -12.32
C SER A 66 4.44 -2.38 -12.38
N THR A 67 3.90 -1.94 -11.24
CA THR A 67 2.94 -0.82 -11.18
C THR A 67 3.59 0.47 -11.67
N SER A 68 2.90 1.23 -12.54
CA SER A 68 3.38 2.53 -13.00
C SER A 68 3.41 3.58 -11.88
N LYS A 69 4.25 4.61 -12.02
CA LYS A 69 4.35 5.71 -11.05
C LYS A 69 3.00 6.35 -10.71
N ASN A 70 2.17 6.63 -11.72
CA ASN A 70 0.86 7.23 -11.49
C ASN A 70 -0.09 6.31 -10.70
N GLN A 71 -0.08 5.01 -11.00
CA GLN A 71 -0.88 4.04 -10.24
C GLN A 71 -0.34 3.84 -8.83
N LEU A 72 0.98 3.92 -8.64
CA LEU A 72 1.61 3.91 -7.32
C LEU A 72 1.10 5.09 -6.47
N ILE A 73 1.20 6.32 -6.98
CA ILE A 73 0.73 7.52 -6.27
C ILE A 73 -0.78 7.44 -6.02
N ARG A 74 -1.58 6.99 -7.00
CA ARG A 74 -3.03 6.81 -6.84
C ARG A 74 -3.37 5.83 -5.73
N ARG A 75 -2.68 4.69 -5.66
CA ARG A 75 -2.90 3.69 -4.59
C ARG A 75 -2.47 4.21 -3.23
N LEU A 76 -1.35 4.94 -3.15
CA LEU A 76 -0.92 5.60 -1.91
C LEU A 76 -1.98 6.60 -1.42
N LYS A 77 -2.56 7.39 -2.33
CA LYS A 77 -3.68 8.30 -2.01
C LYS A 77 -4.92 7.55 -1.51
N ILE A 78 -5.36 6.52 -2.23
CA ILE A 78 -6.58 5.75 -1.91
C ILE A 78 -6.43 4.98 -0.60
N ASN A 79 -5.28 4.35 -0.38
CA ASN A 79 -5.05 3.55 0.82
C ASN A 79 -4.81 4.42 2.06
N GLY A 80 -4.35 5.67 1.89
CA GLY A 80 -4.02 6.58 2.98
C GLY A 80 -3.10 5.93 4.01
N LYS A 81 -3.51 5.96 5.29
CA LYS A 81 -2.73 5.40 6.41
C LYS A 81 -2.52 3.89 6.36
N LEU A 82 -3.37 3.14 5.64
CA LEU A 82 -3.15 1.70 5.46
C LEU A 82 -1.93 1.42 4.58
N GLY A 83 -1.57 2.38 3.72
CA GLY A 83 -0.39 2.31 2.87
C GLY A 83 -0.45 1.24 1.79
N LEU A 84 0.69 1.04 1.14
CA LEU A 84 0.87 0.07 0.06
C LEU A 84 2.08 -0.81 0.37
N ILE A 85 1.95 -2.11 0.14
CA ILE A 85 3.01 -3.08 0.25
C ILE A 85 3.36 -3.57 -1.15
N ILE A 86 4.63 -3.54 -1.52
CA ILE A 86 5.14 -4.17 -2.73
C ILE A 86 6.25 -5.13 -2.32
N ASN A 87 6.03 -6.41 -2.60
CA ASN A 87 7.02 -7.46 -2.41
C ASN A 87 7.43 -8.04 -3.76
N ALA A 88 8.72 -8.26 -3.98
CA ALA A 88 9.23 -8.90 -5.19
C ALA A 88 10.36 -9.88 -4.86
N SER A 89 10.26 -11.11 -5.36
CA SER A 89 11.34 -12.09 -5.24
C SER A 89 12.54 -11.79 -6.14
N GLU A 90 12.36 -10.92 -7.13
CA GLU A 90 13.41 -10.48 -8.04
C GLU A 90 13.34 -8.96 -8.21
N LEU A 91 14.45 -8.28 -7.89
CA LEU A 91 14.56 -6.83 -7.90
C LEU A 91 14.40 -6.23 -9.31
N ASP A 92 14.59 -7.01 -10.36
CA ASP A 92 14.35 -6.57 -11.73
C ASP A 92 12.88 -6.50 -12.14
N MET A 93 11.97 -7.16 -11.39
CA MET A 93 10.53 -7.01 -11.60
C MET A 93 10.06 -5.56 -11.45
N ILE A 94 10.68 -4.81 -10.53
CA ILE A 94 10.44 -3.37 -10.38
C ILE A 94 11.34 -2.55 -11.30
N SER A 95 12.60 -2.96 -11.49
CA SER A 95 13.54 -2.22 -12.34
C SER A 95 13.11 -2.15 -13.81
N GLY A 96 12.36 -3.14 -14.32
CA GLY A 96 11.76 -3.09 -15.65
C GLY A 96 10.73 -1.97 -15.82
N ALA A 97 9.91 -1.71 -14.80
CA ALA A 97 8.96 -0.59 -14.77
C ALA A 97 9.67 0.76 -14.58
N MET A 98 10.76 0.77 -13.81
CA MET A 98 11.63 1.93 -13.59
C MET A 98 12.31 2.44 -14.87
N ARG A 99 12.56 1.57 -15.86
CA ARG A 99 13.24 1.90 -17.13
C ARG A 99 12.37 2.63 -18.16
N GLN A 100 11.07 2.78 -17.91
CA GLN A 100 10.20 3.49 -18.84
C GLN A 100 10.52 5.00 -18.81
N LYS A 101 10.58 5.65 -19.99
CA LYS A 101 10.92 7.08 -20.15
C LYS A 101 9.97 8.04 -19.39
N CYS A 102 8.86 7.53 -18.85
CA CYS A 102 7.82 8.29 -18.17
C CYS A 102 7.94 8.10 -16.64
N GLY A 103 8.90 8.81 -16.03
CA GLY A 103 9.01 8.99 -14.58
C GLY A 103 9.61 7.81 -13.82
N HIS A 104 10.85 7.96 -13.37
CA HIS A 104 11.45 7.06 -12.39
C HIS A 104 10.64 7.15 -11.08
N HIS A 105 10.34 6.01 -10.42
CA HIS A 105 9.69 5.97 -9.11
C HIS A 105 10.59 6.40 -7.94
N ASP A 106 11.88 6.65 -8.18
CA ASP A 106 12.87 7.03 -7.15
C ASP A 106 12.42 8.21 -6.30
N ASP A 107 11.75 9.20 -6.88
CA ASP A 107 11.20 10.33 -6.13
C ASP A 107 10.03 9.91 -5.23
N VAL A 108 9.13 9.04 -5.71
CA VAL A 108 8.05 8.47 -4.89
C VAL A 108 8.62 7.68 -3.71
N PHE A 109 9.66 6.87 -3.93
CA PHE A 109 10.29 6.10 -2.84
C PHE A 109 10.97 7.01 -1.81
N ARG A 110 11.65 8.07 -2.27
CA ARG A 110 12.29 9.06 -1.38
C ARG A 110 11.26 9.84 -0.57
N ALA A 111 10.18 10.29 -1.21
CA ALA A 111 9.09 11.01 -0.56
C ALA A 111 8.37 10.10 0.46
N ALA A 112 8.02 8.88 0.07
CA ALA A 112 7.36 7.91 0.95
C ALA A 112 8.20 7.53 2.17
N PHE A 113 9.53 7.49 2.05
CA PHE A 113 10.40 7.25 3.21
C PHE A 113 10.29 8.35 4.28
N HIS A 114 10.09 9.60 3.89
CA HIS A 114 9.93 10.73 4.83
C HIS A 114 8.46 11.11 5.09
N HIS A 115 7.51 10.38 4.51
CA HIS A 115 6.09 10.77 4.50
C HIS A 115 5.86 12.17 3.92
N GLU A 116 6.64 12.52 2.90
CA GLU A 116 6.52 13.78 2.17
C GLU A 116 5.47 13.65 1.05
N PRO A 117 4.66 14.69 0.78
CA PRO A 117 3.68 14.67 -0.30
C PRO A 117 4.31 14.32 -1.65
N VAL A 118 3.61 13.51 -2.43
CA VAL A 118 4.00 13.18 -3.80
C VAL A 118 2.80 13.30 -4.74
N SER A 119 2.97 14.06 -5.81
CA SER A 119 1.90 14.33 -6.78
C SER A 119 2.34 14.08 -8.21
N THR A 120 1.35 14.00 -9.09
CA THR A 120 1.54 13.91 -10.53
C THR A 120 0.47 14.77 -11.22
N ASP A 121 0.91 15.60 -12.17
CA ASP A 121 0.05 16.55 -12.90
C ASP A 121 -0.82 15.88 -13.98
N TYR A 122 -0.69 14.56 -14.16
CA TYR A 122 -1.55 13.83 -15.08
C TYR A 122 -3.00 13.86 -14.60
N LYS A 123 -3.81 14.63 -15.33
CA LYS A 123 -5.26 14.64 -15.26
C LYS A 123 -5.81 13.27 -15.68
N VAL A 124 -6.09 12.41 -14.71
CA VAL A 124 -7.17 11.44 -14.86
C VAL A 124 -8.41 12.17 -14.34
N ASP A 125 -9.42 12.33 -15.19
CA ASP A 125 -10.69 12.98 -14.83
C ASP A 125 -10.53 14.42 -14.26
N ASP A 126 -9.64 15.22 -14.86
CA ASP A 126 -9.36 16.63 -14.49
C ASP A 126 -8.87 16.86 -13.04
N GLN A 127 -8.43 15.82 -12.33
CA GLN A 127 -7.93 15.95 -10.96
C GLN A 127 -6.43 15.66 -10.86
N ILE A 128 -5.74 16.48 -10.05
CA ILE A 128 -4.36 16.20 -9.62
C ILE A 128 -4.40 15.02 -8.65
N ILE A 129 -3.57 14.01 -8.94
CA ILE A 129 -3.38 12.89 -8.02
C ILE A 129 -2.22 13.27 -7.10
N CYS A 130 -2.55 13.58 -5.85
CA CYS A 130 -1.61 13.84 -4.77
C CYS A 130 -1.82 12.80 -3.67
N ALA A 131 -0.74 12.18 -3.21
CA ALA A 131 -0.72 11.45 -1.95
C ALA A 131 0.02 12.33 -0.94
N GLU A 132 -0.73 12.93 -0.02
CA GLU A 132 -0.22 13.92 0.94
C GLU A 132 0.64 13.29 2.03
N ASP A 133 0.31 12.06 2.44
CA ASP A 133 0.97 11.32 3.52
C ASP A 133 1.24 9.87 3.07
N PRO A 134 2.17 9.65 2.13
CA PRO A 134 2.39 8.34 1.52
C PRO A 134 3.00 7.34 2.51
N HIS A 135 2.33 6.20 2.65
CA HIS A 135 2.79 5.06 3.44
C HIS A 135 3.14 3.89 2.52
N LEU A 136 4.43 3.57 2.39
CA LEU A 136 4.92 2.54 1.47
C LEU A 136 5.86 1.57 2.18
N ALA A 137 5.61 0.27 2.00
CA ALA A 137 6.50 -0.80 2.43
C ALA A 137 7.01 -1.57 1.20
N LEU A 138 8.34 -1.67 1.09
CA LEU A 138 9.00 -2.35 -0.01
C LEU A 138 9.86 -3.48 0.55
N SER A 139 9.75 -4.68 -0.03
CA SER A 139 10.56 -5.83 0.31
C SER A 139 10.99 -6.52 -0.98
N PHE A 140 12.30 -6.59 -1.21
CA PHE A 140 12.83 -7.16 -2.45
C PHE A 140 13.96 -8.12 -2.18
N THR A 141 14.03 -9.18 -2.98
CA THR A 141 15.22 -10.03 -3.08
C THR A 141 15.82 -9.92 -4.48
N GLY A 142 17.13 -10.12 -4.59
CA GLY A 142 17.82 -10.02 -5.87
C GLY A 142 19.32 -10.23 -5.76
N THR A 143 19.97 -10.24 -6.91
CA THR A 143 21.42 -10.36 -7.03
C THR A 143 22.12 -8.99 -6.87
N PRO A 144 23.42 -8.95 -6.51
CA PRO A 144 24.18 -7.70 -6.47
C PRO A 144 24.12 -6.90 -7.79
N ASN A 145 24.09 -7.58 -8.94
CA ASN A 145 23.96 -6.93 -10.23
C ASN A 145 22.60 -6.26 -10.41
N GLN A 146 21.51 -6.90 -9.98
CA GLN A 146 20.19 -6.28 -10.00
C GLN A 146 20.14 -5.06 -9.08
N LEU A 147 20.78 -5.12 -7.90
CA LEU A 147 20.87 -3.98 -6.98
C LEU A 147 21.55 -2.77 -7.63
N ALA A 148 22.64 -2.97 -8.35
CA ALA A 148 23.31 -1.90 -9.09
C ALA A 148 22.42 -1.27 -10.18
N PHE A 149 21.49 -2.04 -10.77
CA PHE A 149 20.50 -1.49 -11.71
C PHE A 149 19.35 -0.75 -11.02
N PHE A 150 18.96 -1.18 -9.82
CA PHE A 150 17.89 -0.56 -9.05
C PHE A 150 18.35 0.75 -8.40
N ILE A 151 19.58 0.80 -7.89
CA ILE A 151 20.21 2.00 -7.33
C ILE A 151 21.44 2.34 -8.16
N PRO A 152 21.27 3.06 -9.29
CA PRO A 152 22.37 3.33 -10.22
C PRO A 152 23.36 4.38 -9.70
N SER A 153 23.00 5.12 -8.64
CA SER A 153 23.84 6.17 -8.06
C SER A 153 23.64 6.26 -6.56
N LEU A 154 24.73 6.52 -5.83
CA LEU A 154 24.69 6.84 -4.41
C LEU A 154 24.32 8.32 -4.16
N GLY A 155 24.47 9.18 -5.17
CA GLY A 155 24.28 10.63 -5.04
C GLY A 155 22.83 11.11 -5.07
N ASN A 156 21.88 10.26 -5.50
CA ASN A 156 20.46 10.65 -5.56
C ASN A 156 19.72 10.45 -4.22
N GLY A 157 20.39 9.88 -3.21
CA GLY A 157 19.87 9.61 -1.88
C GLY A 157 18.91 8.42 -1.78
N LEU A 158 18.69 7.65 -2.85
CA LEU A 158 17.82 6.47 -2.77
C LEU A 158 18.46 5.37 -1.92
N TYR A 159 19.77 5.16 -2.09
CA TYR A 159 20.54 4.12 -1.38
C TYR A 159 20.34 4.16 0.14
N SER A 160 20.45 5.35 0.74
CA SER A 160 20.39 5.54 2.19
C SER A 160 19.03 5.19 2.81
N ARG A 161 17.99 5.01 2.00
CA ARG A 161 16.61 4.74 2.43
C ARG A 161 16.23 3.26 2.42
N PHE A 162 17.15 2.39 2.00
CA PHE A 162 16.97 0.94 2.00
C PHE A 162 17.92 0.26 2.98
N ILE A 163 17.42 -0.78 3.67
CA ILE A 163 18.28 -1.73 4.38
C ILE A 163 18.67 -2.82 3.39
N ILE A 164 19.96 -2.98 3.14
CA ILE A 164 20.48 -3.99 2.22
C ILE A 164 21.08 -5.11 3.06
N LEU A 165 20.47 -6.29 3.00
CA LEU A 165 20.95 -7.49 3.66
C LEU A 165 21.64 -8.40 2.64
N THR A 166 22.95 -8.56 2.77
CA THR A 166 23.74 -9.49 1.95
C THR A 166 23.98 -10.77 2.75
N ALA A 167 23.63 -11.93 2.17
CA ALA A 167 23.91 -13.23 2.75
C ALA A 167 24.97 -13.97 1.93
N GLU A 168 25.92 -14.61 2.60
CA GLU A 168 26.85 -15.52 1.93
C GLU A 168 26.11 -16.80 1.50
N SER A 169 26.20 -17.12 0.21
CA SER A 169 25.61 -18.33 -0.34
C SER A 169 26.38 -19.57 0.13
N ARG A 170 25.84 -20.27 1.12
CA ARG A 170 26.27 -21.64 1.44
C ARG A 170 25.68 -22.61 0.42
N TRP A 171 26.39 -22.80 -0.69
CA TRP A 171 25.98 -23.69 -1.77
C TRP A 171 25.90 -25.14 -1.29
N LYS A 172 24.67 -25.58 -1.00
CA LYS A 172 24.34 -26.97 -0.68
C LYS A 172 23.16 -27.36 -1.54
N TYR A 173 23.34 -28.35 -2.42
CA TYR A 173 22.22 -28.90 -3.16
C TYR A 173 21.16 -29.45 -2.18
N ARG A 174 19.93 -28.99 -2.35
CA ARG A 174 18.76 -29.51 -1.63
C ARG A 174 17.89 -30.24 -2.65
N SER A 175 17.57 -31.49 -2.35
CA SER A 175 16.68 -32.30 -3.20
C SER A 175 15.31 -31.64 -3.30
N ALA A 176 14.75 -31.62 -4.52
CA ALA A 176 13.37 -31.21 -4.78
C ALA A 176 12.35 -32.32 -4.45
N ALA A 177 12.81 -33.50 -3.99
CA ALA A 177 11.92 -34.57 -3.58
C ALA A 177 11.08 -34.15 -2.36
N PRO A 178 9.77 -34.49 -2.33
CA PRO A 178 8.92 -34.18 -1.18
C PRO A 178 9.49 -34.76 0.13
N ILE A 179 9.48 -33.94 1.19
CA ILE A 179 9.89 -34.39 2.52
C ILE A 179 8.67 -34.96 3.23
N LYS A 180 8.61 -36.28 3.39
CA LYS A 180 7.51 -36.96 4.10
C LYS A 180 7.38 -36.43 5.53
N GLY A 181 6.13 -36.18 5.95
CA GLY A 181 5.81 -35.77 7.33
C GLY A 181 6.17 -34.33 7.68
N LYS A 182 6.59 -33.50 6.71
CA LYS A 182 6.70 -32.05 6.90
C LYS A 182 5.47 -31.34 6.33
N GLU A 183 5.04 -30.31 7.05
CA GLU A 183 4.05 -29.36 6.54
C GLU A 183 4.63 -28.61 5.34
N ASP A 184 3.77 -28.38 4.34
CA ASP A 184 4.09 -27.56 3.20
C ASP A 184 4.22 -26.07 3.63
N TYR A 185 5.20 -25.37 3.07
CA TYR A 185 5.50 -24.00 3.47
C TYR A 185 4.34 -23.03 3.21
N ASP A 186 3.52 -23.25 2.18
CA ASP A 186 2.38 -22.35 1.93
C ASP A 186 1.36 -22.46 3.05
N THR A 187 1.15 -23.68 3.58
CA THR A 187 0.25 -23.90 4.71
C THR A 187 0.81 -23.25 5.98
N PHE A 188 2.10 -23.45 6.24
CA PHE A 188 2.79 -22.85 7.38
C PHE A 188 2.74 -21.31 7.36
N PHE A 189 3.09 -20.68 6.23
CA PHE A 189 3.08 -19.23 6.11
C PHE A 189 1.67 -18.63 6.09
N LYS A 190 0.67 -19.35 5.55
CA LYS A 190 -0.73 -18.93 5.67
C LYS A 190 -1.17 -18.87 7.13
N LYS A 191 -0.79 -19.84 7.95
CA LYS A 191 -1.09 -19.81 9.40
C LYS A 191 -0.44 -18.59 10.06
N LEU A 192 0.86 -18.38 9.84
CA LEU A 192 1.57 -17.21 10.37
C LEU A 192 0.95 -15.88 9.90
N SER A 193 0.48 -15.81 8.66
CA SER A 193 -0.19 -14.61 8.15
C SER A 193 -1.50 -14.31 8.89
N GLY A 194 -2.20 -15.34 9.35
CA GLY A 194 -3.38 -15.20 10.20
C GLY A 194 -3.02 -14.60 11.56
N GLU A 195 -1.96 -15.10 12.20
CA GLU A 195 -1.46 -14.56 13.48
C GLU A 195 -1.05 -13.08 13.35
N VAL A 196 -0.38 -12.71 12.25
CA VAL A 196 0.00 -11.32 11.96
C VAL A 196 -1.22 -10.44 11.70
N LEU A 197 -2.23 -10.96 10.99
CA LEU A 197 -3.47 -10.24 10.75
C LEU A 197 -4.24 -9.98 12.05
N ASP A 198 -4.30 -10.95 12.94
CA ASP A 198 -4.96 -10.80 14.24
C ASP A 198 -4.26 -9.72 15.09
N MET A 199 -2.92 -9.71 15.11
CA MET A 199 -2.14 -8.64 15.75
C MET A 199 -2.45 -7.26 15.14
N PHE A 200 -2.52 -7.18 13.81
CA PHE A 200 -2.86 -5.94 13.11
C PHE A 200 -4.27 -5.44 13.48
N LEU A 201 -5.28 -6.32 13.44
CA LEU A 201 -6.66 -5.97 13.77
C LEU A 201 -6.83 -5.56 15.23
N PHE A 202 -6.10 -6.19 16.14
CA PHE A 202 -6.04 -5.80 17.55
C PHE A 202 -5.47 -4.39 17.72
N LEU A 203 -4.31 -4.10 17.12
CA LEU A 203 -3.66 -2.80 17.22
C LEU A 203 -4.45 -1.69 16.51
N GLN A 204 -5.22 -2.01 15.49
CA GLN A 204 -6.12 -1.06 14.83
C GLN A 204 -7.24 -0.57 15.78
N GLN A 205 -7.67 -1.41 16.72
CA GLN A 205 -8.69 -1.05 17.72
C GLN A 205 -8.11 -0.25 18.89
N SER A 206 -6.81 -0.41 19.18
CA SER A 206 -6.11 0.30 20.24
C SER A 206 -4.80 0.89 19.70
N PRO A 207 -4.85 2.06 19.04
CA PRO A 207 -3.65 2.75 18.54
C PRO A 207 -2.62 2.90 19.65
N THR A 208 -1.49 2.22 19.49
CA THR A 208 -0.43 2.16 20.49
C THR A 208 0.77 2.92 19.95
N GLU A 209 1.24 3.89 20.72
CA GLU A 209 2.48 4.61 20.45
C GLU A 209 3.59 4.03 21.31
N VAL A 210 4.71 3.67 20.68
CA VAL A 210 5.92 3.23 21.37
C VAL A 210 6.99 4.27 21.10
N THR A 211 7.60 4.77 22.17
CA THR A 211 8.68 5.75 22.11
C THR A 211 9.92 5.20 22.80
N LEU A 212 11.10 5.57 22.31
CA LEU A 212 12.34 5.35 23.05
C LEU A 212 12.31 6.19 24.34
N SER A 213 12.79 5.63 25.43
CA SER A 213 13.08 6.36 26.67
C SER A 213 14.25 7.32 26.48
N ASP A 214 14.42 8.28 27.38
CA ASP A 214 15.54 9.24 27.36
C ASP A 214 16.90 8.51 27.29
N SER A 215 17.09 7.48 28.13
CA SER A 215 18.33 6.67 28.11
C SER A 215 18.58 5.95 26.78
N GLN A 216 17.52 5.48 26.12
CA GLN A 216 17.63 4.85 24.80
C GLN A 216 17.92 5.87 23.70
N TRP A 217 17.38 7.09 23.82
CA TRP A 217 17.72 8.20 22.92
C TRP A 217 19.17 8.64 23.09
N GLU A 218 19.68 8.69 24.31
CA GLU A 218 21.10 8.98 24.58
C GLU A 218 22.01 7.92 23.96
N GLU A 219 21.71 6.63 24.15
CA GLU A 219 22.46 5.52 23.56
C GLU A 219 22.44 5.57 22.02
N HIS A 220 21.24 5.74 21.43
CA HIS A 220 21.05 5.89 19.99
C HIS A 220 21.86 7.07 19.43
N THR A 221 21.75 8.23 20.07
CA THR A 221 22.43 9.46 19.63
C THR A 221 23.94 9.31 19.74
N ALA A 222 24.45 8.75 20.85
CA ALA A 222 25.89 8.55 21.03
C ALA A 222 26.46 7.62 19.95
N TYR A 223 25.79 6.49 19.69
CA TYR A 223 26.20 5.52 18.68
C TYR A 223 26.25 6.13 17.28
N PHE A 224 25.17 6.76 16.82
CA PHE A 224 25.12 7.33 15.47
C PHE A 224 26.00 8.57 15.32
N SER A 225 26.26 9.32 16.40
CA SER A 225 27.21 10.44 16.39
C SER A 225 28.64 9.95 16.20
N GLN A 226 29.03 8.88 16.90
CA GLN A 226 30.34 8.25 16.71
C GLN A 226 30.48 7.72 15.27
N LEU A 227 29.49 6.96 14.80
CA LEU A 227 29.51 6.40 13.45
C LEU A 227 29.57 7.47 12.36
N LEU A 228 28.85 8.58 12.54
CA LEU A 228 28.89 9.71 11.60
C LEU A 228 30.27 10.36 11.56
N ASN A 229 30.92 10.55 12.72
CA ASN A 229 32.27 11.09 12.80
C ASN A 229 33.29 10.19 12.10
N GLU A 230 33.22 8.87 12.33
CA GLU A 230 34.09 7.89 11.68
C GLU A 230 33.99 8.00 10.16
N VAL A 231 32.77 8.00 9.61
CA VAL A 231 32.53 8.10 8.16
C VAL A 231 32.94 9.47 7.61
N ALA A 232 32.64 10.56 8.30
CA ALA A 232 32.95 11.92 7.85
C ALA A 232 34.46 12.21 7.80
N CYS A 233 35.25 11.56 8.65
CA CYS A 233 36.71 11.69 8.66
C CYS A 233 37.40 11.01 7.46
N GLU A 234 36.73 10.07 6.77
CA GLU A 234 37.36 9.28 5.70
C GLU A 234 37.48 10.05 4.37
N LYS A 235 36.49 10.89 3.99
CA LYS A 235 36.50 11.67 2.72
C LYS A 235 35.61 12.93 2.78
N ALA A 236 35.93 13.95 1.97
CA ALA A 236 35.11 15.16 1.82
C ALA A 236 33.70 14.89 1.26
N ASP A 237 33.53 13.83 0.47
CA ASP A 237 32.24 13.36 -0.08
C ASP A 237 31.71 12.11 0.65
N ALA A 238 32.12 11.91 1.92
CA ALA A 238 31.70 10.75 2.70
C ALA A 238 30.17 10.69 2.83
N PRO A 239 29.55 9.50 2.74
CA PRO A 239 28.12 9.37 2.61
C PRO A 239 27.41 9.46 3.98
N GLY A 240 27.60 10.57 4.71
CA GLY A 240 26.97 10.80 6.01
C GLY A 240 25.43 10.72 5.97
N SER A 241 24.83 10.97 4.81
CA SER A 241 23.39 10.75 4.58
C SER A 241 22.93 9.31 4.81
N ILE A 242 23.80 8.31 4.59
CA ILE A 242 23.54 6.91 4.90
C ILE A 242 23.40 6.73 6.41
N VAL A 243 24.33 7.27 7.19
CA VAL A 243 24.33 7.16 8.65
C VAL A 243 23.08 7.84 9.23
N LEU A 244 22.75 9.03 8.75
CA LEU A 244 21.56 9.78 9.20
C LEU A 244 20.25 9.04 8.89
N CYS A 245 20.12 8.45 7.70
CA CYS A 245 18.93 7.67 7.37
C CYS A 245 18.89 6.34 8.14
N ALA A 246 20.03 5.69 8.35
CA ALA A 246 20.13 4.48 9.17
C ALA A 246 19.70 4.75 10.62
N ALA A 247 20.08 5.90 11.18
CA ALA A 247 19.65 6.32 12.52
C ALA A 247 18.13 6.40 12.63
N LEU A 248 17.48 7.01 11.64
CA LEU A 248 16.02 7.09 11.56
C LEU A 248 15.37 5.72 11.40
N ILE A 249 15.94 4.85 10.56
CA ILE A 249 15.45 3.49 10.34
C ILE A 249 15.48 2.68 11.64
N VAL A 250 16.60 2.70 12.37
CA VAL A 250 16.75 1.96 13.62
C VAL A 250 15.74 2.44 14.67
N ALA A 251 15.58 3.76 14.83
CA ALA A 251 14.57 4.31 15.74
C ALA A 251 13.15 3.87 15.34
N ARG A 252 12.81 3.91 14.05
CA ARG A 252 11.49 3.46 13.56
C ARG A 252 11.25 1.97 13.76
N ILE A 253 12.28 1.13 13.60
CA ILE A 253 12.16 -0.30 13.88
C ILE A 253 11.92 -0.50 15.38
N ALA A 254 12.74 0.10 16.24
CA ALA A 254 12.62 -0.02 17.69
C ALA A 254 11.23 0.42 18.19
N CYS A 255 10.72 1.54 17.68
CA CYS A 255 9.37 2.04 18.01
C CYS A 255 8.23 1.24 17.35
N ARG A 256 8.51 0.25 16.50
CA ARG A 256 7.50 -0.63 15.88
C ARG A 256 7.59 -2.09 16.34
N THR A 257 8.70 -2.53 16.92
CA THR A 257 8.91 -3.95 17.32
C THR A 257 8.45 -4.34 18.72
N PHE A 258 7.85 -3.46 19.52
CA PHE A 258 7.38 -3.83 20.86
C PHE A 258 5.86 -3.81 20.99
N VAL A 259 5.24 -4.92 20.60
CA VAL A 259 3.92 -5.32 21.10
C VAL A 259 3.98 -6.81 21.38
N VAL A 260 4.35 -7.17 22.60
CA VAL A 260 3.92 -8.43 23.21
C VAL A 260 3.68 -8.10 24.68
N SER A 261 2.40 -8.12 25.08
CA SER A 261 1.97 -8.12 26.48
C SER A 261 2.39 -9.40 27.18
#